data_AF-A0A7C3HAN5-F1
#
_entry.id   AF-A0A7C3HAN5-F1
#
_cell.length_a   1.000
_cell.length_b   1.000
_cell.length_c   1.000
_cell.angle_alpha   90.00
_cell.angle_beta   90.00
_cell.angle_gamma   90.00
#
_symmetry.space_group_name_H-M   'P 1'
#
loop_
_entity.id
_entity.type
_entity.pdbx_description
1 polymer ?
#
loop_
_entity_poly.entity_id
_entity_poly.type
_entity_poly.pdbx_seq_one_letter_code
_entity_poly.pdbx_strand_id
1 'polypeptide(L)' 'MIDLQKHIRPIALCVIRHDDAVFVFEGYDPLKGQTFYRPLGGGIEFGETSEQAIRREMREEIGA' A
#
# COMPACT_ATOMS: atom_id res chain seq x y z
N MET A 1 0.63 -3.20 -26.10
CA MET A 1 1.57 -4.22 -25.61
C MET A 1 1.62 -4.10 -24.10
N ILE A 2 1.00 -5.04 -23.39
CA ILE A 2 1.08 -5.10 -21.92
C ILE A 2 2.37 -5.87 -21.61
N ASP A 3 3.31 -5.20 -20.94
CA ASP A 3 4.56 -5.81 -20.52
C ASP A 3 4.26 -6.91 -19.48
N LEU A 4 4.47 -8.17 -19.89
CA LEU A 4 4.27 -9.38 -19.09
C LEU A 4 5.51 -9.74 -18.26
N GLN A 5 6.52 -8.86 -18.18
CA GLN A 5 7.68 -9.10 -17.33
C GLN A 5 7.29 -8.98 -15.85
N LYS A 6 7.54 -10.07 -15.10
CA LYS A 6 7.47 -10.10 -13.63
C LYS A 6 8.57 -9.21 -13.05
N HIS A 7 8.30 -7.92 -12.97
CA HIS A 7 9.17 -6.96 -12.31
C HIS A 7 8.88 -6.96 -10.81
N ILE A 8 9.94 -6.97 -10.01
CA ILE A 8 9.82 -6.75 -8.56
C ILE A 8 9.46 -5.28 -8.37
N ARG A 9 8.25 -5.02 -7.84
CA ARG A 9 7.84 -3.68 -7.43
C ARG A 9 8.07 -3.53 -5.92
N PRO A 10 9.01 -2.66 -5.48
CA PRO A 10 9.13 -2.34 -4.06
C PRO A 10 7.89 -1.60 -3.58
N ILE A 11 7.42 -1.97 -2.39
CA ILE A 11 6.28 -1.33 -1.74
C ILE A 11 6.68 -0.87 -0.34
N ALA A 12 6.14 0.26 0.09
CA ALA A 12 6.21 0.71 1.47
C ALA A 12 4.81 0.63 2.09
N LEU A 13 4.72 0.02 3.27
CA LEU A 13 3.47 -0.10 4.02
C LEU A 13 3.65 0.57 5.39
N CYS A 14 2.63 1.32 5.81
CA CYS A 14 2.62 2.00 7.10
C CYS A 14 1.56 1.38 8.01
N VAL A 15 2.01 0.79 9.11
CA VAL A 15 1.12 0.26 10.15
C VAL A 15 0.83 1.37 11.15
N ILE A 16 -0.36 1.94 11.07
CA ILE A 16 -0.86 2.92 12.03
C ILE A 16 -1.61 2.15 13.12
N ARG A 17 -1.11 2.24 14.36
CA ARG A 17 -1.70 1.56 15.53
C ARG A 17 -2.30 2.59 16.48
N HIS A 18 -3.50 2.30 16.97
CA HIS A 18 -4.14 3.03 18.06
C HIS A 18 -4.66 1.99 19.06
N ASP A 19 -4.04 1.93 20.24
CA ASP A 19 -4.26 0.88 21.25
C ASP A 19 -4.15 -0.53 20.63
N ASP A 20 -5.22 -1.33 20.75
CA ASP A 20 -5.31 -2.69 20.22
C ASP A 20 -5.80 -2.74 18.76
N ALA A 21 -6.06 -1.59 18.12
CA ALA A 21 -6.51 -1.50 16.74
C ALA A 21 -5.39 -1.09 15.77
N VAL A 22 -5.49 -1.59 14.53
CA VAL A 22 -4.66 -1.15 13.40
C VAL A 22 -5.55 -0.58 12.31
N PHE A 23 -5.11 0.52 11.71
CA PHE A 23 -5.81 1.15 10.59
C PHE A 23 -5.44 0.46 9.27
N VAL A 24 -6.45 0.01 8.54
CA VAL A 24 -6.31 -0.83 7.34
C VAL A 24 -7.37 -0.46 6.31
N PHE A 25 -7.07 -0.68 5.03
CA PHE A 25 -8.07 -0.67 3.95
C PHE A 25 -8.64 -2.07 3.74
N GLU A 26 -9.94 -2.15 3.49
CA GLU A 26 -10.65 -3.37 3.09
C GLU A 26 -10.59 -3.52 1.56
N GLY A 27 -10.01 -4.60 1.07
CA GLY A 27 -10.03 -4.97 -0.34
C GLY A 27 -10.74 -6.29 -0.59
N TYR A 28 -11.20 -6.51 -1.82
CA TYR A 28 -11.80 -7.78 -2.25
C TYR A 28 -11.00 -8.39 -3.40
N ASP A 29 -10.57 -9.65 -3.23
CA ASP A 29 -9.93 -10.44 -4.29
C ASP A 29 -11.02 -11.26 -5.01
N PRO A 30 -11.46 -10.88 -6.23
CA PRO A 30 -12.51 -11.58 -6.95
C PRO A 30 -12.07 -12.94 -7.49
N LEU A 31 -10.76 -13.18 -7.65
CA LEU A 31 -10.24 -14.46 -8.12
C LEU A 31 -10.29 -15.52 -7.01
N LYS A 32 -10.06 -15.08 -5.77
CA LYS A 32 -10.13 -15.94 -4.58
C LYS A 32 -11.47 -15.88 -3.87
N GLY A 33 -12.32 -14.90 -4.20
CA GLY A 33 -13.61 -14.69 -3.55
C GLY A 33 -13.50 -14.31 -2.08
N GLN A 34 -12.47 -13.54 -1.70
CA GLN A 34 -12.19 -13.23 -0.29
C GLN A 34 -11.95 -11.74 -0.06
N THR A 35 -12.44 -11.24 1.08
CA THR A 35 -12.07 -9.94 1.63
C THR A 35 -10.70 -10.04 2.31
N PHE A 36 -9.86 -9.03 2.13
CA PHE A 36 -8.58 -8.90 2.81
C PHE A 36 -8.44 -7.50 3.39
N TYR A 37 -7.56 -7.37 4.37
CA TYR A 37 -7.23 -6.10 5.00
C TYR A 37 -5.74 -5.85 4.86
N ARG A 38 -5.35 -4.64 4.48
CA ARG A 38 -3.93 -4.26 4.39
C ARG A 38 -3.68 -2.88 4.99
N PRO A 39 -2.48 -2.65 5.57
CA PRO A 39 -2.04 -1.31 5.90
C PRO A 39 -1.97 -0.40 4.66
N LEU A 40 -2.04 0.90 4.89
CA LEU A 40 -1.95 1.95 3.87
C LEU A 40 -0.53 2.05 3.29
N GLY A 41 -0.44 2.68 2.12
CA GLY A 41 0.80 2.85 1.38
C GLY A 41 0.80 2.09 0.06
N GLY A 42 1.83 2.36 -0.74
CA GLY A 42 1.89 1.93 -2.13
C GLY A 42 3.29 1.66 -2.63
N GLY A 43 3.48 1.90 -3.92
CA GLY A 43 4.76 1.64 -4.58
C GLY A 43 5.80 2.68 -4.21
N ILE A 44 7.04 2.26 -4.04
CA ILE A 44 8.18 3.18 -3.95
C ILE A 44 8.51 3.62 -5.39
N GLU A 45 8.46 4.92 -5.66
CA GLU A 45 8.83 5.48 -6.95
C GLU A 45 10.35 5.62 -7.11
N PHE A 46 10.81 5.81 -8.35
CA PHE A 46 12.24 5.91 -8.63
C PHE A 46 12.85 7.11 -7.91
N GLY A 47 13.85 6.84 -7.05
CA GLY A 47 14.54 7.85 -6.27
C GLY A 47 13.89 8.15 -4.90
N GLU A 48 12.75 7.52 -4.57
CA GLU A 48 12.16 7.63 -3.24
C GLU A 48 12.83 6.67 -2.24
N THR A 49 12.99 7.14 -1.00
CA THR A 49 13.11 6.26 0.16
C THR A 49 11.74 5.69 0.53
N SER A 50 11.71 4.63 1.33
CA SER A 50 10.44 4.10 1.87
C SER A 50 9.67 5.13 2.70
N GLU A 51 10.36 6.01 3.45
CA GLU A 51 9.71 7.09 4.19
C GLU A 51 9.04 8.11 3.26
N GLN A 52 9.73 8.51 2.18
CA GLN A 52 9.18 9.45 1.19
C GLN A 52 7.93 8.89 0.53
N ALA A 53 7.97 7.62 0.13
CA ALA A 53 6.82 6.92 -0.45
C ALA A 53 5.63 6.92 0.53
N ILE A 54 5.83 6.57 1.81
CA ILE A 54 4.75 6.61 2.80
C ILE A 54 4.19 8.02 2.98
N ARG A 55 5.04 9.06 3.04
CA ARG A 55 4.56 10.44 3.17
C ARG A 55 3.73 10.90 1.98
N ARG A 56 4.07 10.48 0.76
CA ARG A 56 3.28 10.77 -0.43
C ARG A 56 1.93 10.03 -0.37
N GLU A 57 1.95 8.73 -0.11
CA GLU A 57 0.75 7.89 -0.09
C GLU A 57 -0.24 8.32 1.00
N MET A 58 0.21 8.72 2.20
CA MET A 58 -0.69 9.24 3.25
C MET A 58 -1.44 10.50 2.81
N ARG A 59 -0.77 11.39 2.07
CA ARG A 59 -1.40 12.60 1.52
C ARG A 59 -2.40 12.25 0.43
N GLU A 60 -2.09 11.26 -0.41
CA GLU A 60 -2.93 10.84 -1.54
C GLU A 60 -4.17 10.05 -1.08
N GLU A 61 -4.00 9.10 -0.15
CA GLU A 61 -5.06 8.18 0.28
C GLU A 61 -5.99 8.81 1.33
N ILE A 62 -5.46 9.60 2.26
CA ILE A 62 -6.22 10.12 3.42
C ILE A 62 -6.01 11.61 3.71
N GLY A 63 -5.22 12.32 2.91
CA GLY A 63 -5.00 13.76 3.09
C GLY A 63 -4.14 14.15 4.30
N ALA A 64 -3.30 13.24 4.80
CA ALA A 64 -2.45 13.44 6.00
C ALA A 64 -0.95 13.50 5.69
#